data_AF-A0A536S5H3-F1
#
_entry.id   AF-A0A536S5H3-F1
#
_cell.length_a   1.000
_cell.length_b   1.000
_cell.length_c   1.000
_cell.angle_alpha   90.00
_cell.angle_beta   90.00
_cell.angle_gamma   90.00
#
_symmetry.space_group_name_H-M   'P 1'
#
loop_
_entity.id
_entity.type
_entity.pdbx_description
1 polymer ?
#
loop_
_entity_poly.entity_id
_entity_poly.type
_entity_poly.pdbx_seq_one_letter_code
_entity_poly.pdbx_strand_id
1 'polypeptide(L)'
;MSTRLARASGLAAYAALCIAVLTGLAPRTQVLGFLAQNRAIRALHDWTPWIIIPAAITHVVALLLDATAQISLLDVVVPFQTSYGQLAIGLGTISLDLLVIVLVTTWMRRSMSNGAWQLFHRLSYVGFVAMFLHAVLSGTDLASPAISVMTWATALAIAYYSLERAGKGLGMVKARA
;
A
#
# COMPACT_ATOMS: atom_id res chain seq x y z
N MET A 1 14.68 15.19 -16.81
CA MET A 1 15.38 14.18 -15.97
C MET A 1 14.54 13.78 -14.76
N SER A 2 13.87 14.74 -14.11
CA SER A 2 12.97 14.50 -12.96
C SER A 2 11.87 13.45 -13.23
N THR A 3 11.17 13.54 -14.36
CA THR A 3 10.11 12.58 -14.73
C THR A 3 10.51 11.10 -14.72
N ARG A 4 11.70 10.73 -15.22
CA ARG A 4 12.15 9.33 -15.24
C ARG A 4 12.45 8.81 -13.84
N LEU A 5 13.04 9.66 -13.00
CA LEU A 5 13.32 9.33 -11.59
C LEU A 5 12.02 9.18 -10.80
N ALA A 6 11.06 10.09 -10.97
CA ALA A 6 9.74 10.01 -10.35
C ALA A 6 9.05 8.69 -10.71
N ARG A 7 9.03 8.31 -12.00
CA ARG A 7 8.40 7.06 -12.44
C ARG A 7 9.10 5.82 -11.90
N ALA A 8 10.43 5.74 -12.03
CA ALA A 8 11.19 4.57 -11.57
C ALA A 8 11.07 4.35 -10.06
N SER A 9 11.16 5.43 -9.28
CA SER A 9 11.02 5.37 -7.82
C SER A 9 9.58 5.09 -7.38
N GLY A 10 8.57 5.65 -8.06
CA GLY A 10 7.16 5.32 -7.82
C GLY A 10 6.88 3.84 -8.07
N LEU A 11 7.40 3.29 -9.16
CA LEU A 11 7.24 1.86 -9.49
C LEU A 11 7.96 0.95 -8.49
N ALA A 12 9.15 1.34 -8.03
CA ALA A 12 9.88 0.60 -7.00
C ALA A 12 9.13 0.60 -5.66
N ALA A 13 8.60 1.76 -5.24
CA ALA A 13 7.77 1.87 -4.04
C ALA A 13 6.52 0.99 -4.15
N TYR A 14 5.85 1.03 -5.31
CA TYR A 14 4.64 0.27 -5.57
C TYR A 14 4.88 -1.25 -5.57
N ALA A 15 5.96 -1.71 -6.21
CA ALA A 15 6.35 -3.12 -6.21
C ALA A 15 6.66 -3.61 -4.77
N ALA A 16 7.42 -2.82 -4.02
CA ALA A 16 7.73 -3.13 -2.63
C ALA A 16 6.48 -3.15 -1.74
N LEU A 17 5.51 -2.25 -1.99
CA LEU A 17 4.21 -2.26 -1.32
C LEU A 17 3.40 -3.52 -1.63
N CYS A 18 3.37 -3.98 -2.88
CA CYS A 18 2.72 -5.24 -3.25
C CYS A 18 3.34 -6.42 -2.47
N ILE A 19 4.67 -6.48 -2.41
CA ILE A 19 5.39 -7.52 -1.65
C ILE A 19 5.04 -7.43 -0.16
N ALA A 20 5.03 -6.23 0.42
CA ALA A 20 4.67 -6.00 1.82
C ALA A 20 3.27 -6.51 2.14
N VAL A 21 2.29 -6.20 1.28
CA VAL A 21 0.91 -6.62 1.46
C VAL A 21 0.76 -8.13 1.31
N LEU A 22 1.32 -8.74 0.25
CA LEU A 22 1.24 -10.18 0.02
C LEU A 22 1.87 -10.99 1.17
N THR A 23 3.06 -10.58 1.60
CA THR A 23 3.77 -11.23 2.72
C THR A 23 3.10 -11.00 4.07
N GLY A 24 2.42 -9.86 4.26
CA GLY A 24 1.64 -9.56 5.46
C GLY A 24 0.26 -10.25 5.49
N LEU A 25 -0.27 -10.63 4.33
CA LEU A 25 -1.56 -11.32 4.20
C LEU A 25 -1.44 -12.84 4.28
N ALA A 26 -0.35 -13.41 3.78
CA ALA A 26 -0.10 -14.85 3.82
C ALA A 26 -0.29 -15.49 5.22
N PRO A 27 0.11 -14.87 6.34
CA PRO A 27 -0.11 -15.43 7.67
C PRO A 27 -1.57 -15.42 8.16
N ARG A 28 -2.49 -14.74 7.46
CA ARG A 28 -3.84 -14.42 7.94
C ARG A 28 -4.96 -15.21 7.25
N THR A 29 -4.70 -15.89 6.14
CA THR A 29 -5.68 -16.77 5.48
C THR A 29 -5.55 -18.20 6.00
N GLN A 30 -6.66 -18.95 6.04
CA GLN A 30 -6.61 -20.35 6.51
C GLN A 30 -5.81 -21.24 5.55
N VAL A 31 -5.87 -20.94 4.25
CA VAL A 31 -5.18 -21.70 3.20
C VAL A 31 -3.66 -21.49 3.23
N LEU A 32 -3.19 -20.31 3.62
CA LEU A 32 -1.75 -19.98 3.65
C LEU A 32 -1.16 -19.98 5.06
N GLY A 33 -1.87 -20.56 6.04
CA GLY A 33 -1.42 -20.65 7.43
C GLY A 33 -0.04 -21.31 7.61
N PHE A 34 0.40 -22.16 6.68
CA PHE A 34 1.75 -22.72 6.69
C PHE A 34 2.84 -21.66 6.39
N LEU A 35 2.57 -20.67 5.52
CA LEU A 35 3.45 -19.53 5.28
C LEU A 35 3.54 -18.62 6.52
N ALA A 36 2.52 -18.65 7.39
CA ALA A 36 2.53 -17.96 8.67
C ALA A 36 3.63 -18.43 9.61
N GLN A 37 4.28 -19.58 9.37
CA GLN A 37 5.39 -20.09 10.17
C GLN A 37 6.75 -19.82 9.51
N ASN A 38 6.75 -19.46 8.23
CA ASN A 38 7.96 -19.28 7.45
C ASN A 38 8.70 -17.98 7.83
N ARG A 39 9.92 -18.13 8.37
CA ARG A 39 10.79 -17.02 8.77
C ARG A 39 11.18 -16.12 7.59
N ALA A 40 11.33 -16.69 6.39
CA ALA A 40 11.69 -15.93 5.19
C ALA A 40 10.57 -14.97 4.76
N ILE A 41 9.30 -15.37 4.88
CA ILE A 41 8.16 -14.50 4.55
C ILE A 41 8.06 -13.32 5.50
N ARG A 42 8.26 -13.56 6.80
CA ARG A 42 8.33 -12.47 7.79
C ARG A 42 9.50 -11.54 7.54
N ALA A 43 10.69 -12.09 7.31
CA ALA A 43 11.88 -11.30 7.01
C ALA A 43 11.66 -10.45 5.75
N LEU A 44 11.02 -10.99 4.71
CA LEU A 44 10.69 -10.25 3.51
C LEU A 44 9.73 -9.10 3.80
N HIS A 45 8.67 -9.33 4.58
CA HIS A 45 7.75 -8.25 5.02
C HIS A 45 8.50 -7.16 5.78
N ASP A 46 9.32 -7.54 6.78
CA ASP A 46 10.05 -6.62 7.65
C ASP A 46 11.12 -5.82 6.89
N TRP A 47 11.62 -6.34 5.76
CA TRP A 47 12.57 -5.64 4.90
C TRP A 47 11.92 -4.64 3.93
N THR A 48 10.64 -4.80 3.59
CA THR A 48 9.98 -3.94 2.59
C THR A 48 9.97 -2.44 2.92
N PRO A 49 9.82 -1.98 4.18
CA PRO A 49 9.85 -0.54 4.49
C PRO A 49 11.17 0.13 4.09
N TRP A 50 12.30 -0.59 4.14
CA TRP A 50 13.61 -0.09 3.74
C TRP A 50 13.71 0.22 2.24
N ILE A 51 12.79 -0.31 1.43
CA ILE A 51 12.67 0.00 0.00
C ILE A 51 11.58 1.04 -0.21
N ILE A 52 10.41 0.85 0.41
CA ILE A 52 9.24 1.73 0.24
C ILE A 52 9.57 3.17 0.63
N ILE A 53 10.18 3.39 1.80
CA ILE A 53 10.44 4.74 2.34
C ILE A 53 11.33 5.56 1.40
N PRO A 54 12.57 5.13 1.05
CA PRO A 54 13.43 5.93 0.18
C PRO A 54 12.85 6.07 -1.25
N ALA A 55 12.16 5.05 -1.76
CA ALA A 55 11.55 5.12 -3.09
C ALA A 55 10.37 6.11 -3.12
N ALA A 56 9.50 6.11 -2.10
CA ALA A 56 8.40 7.07 -1.98
C ALA A 56 8.91 8.51 -1.79
N ILE A 57 9.93 8.71 -0.96
CA ILE A 57 10.57 10.03 -0.80
C ILE A 57 11.16 10.51 -2.13
N THR A 58 11.90 9.65 -2.83
CA THR A 58 12.49 9.99 -4.13
C THR A 58 11.41 10.35 -5.15
N HIS A 59 10.30 9.61 -5.17
CA HIS A 59 9.16 9.88 -6.04
C HIS A 59 8.57 11.26 -5.78
N VAL A 60 8.21 11.57 -4.53
CA VAL A 60 7.60 12.84 -4.13
C VAL A 60 8.56 14.01 -4.37
N VAL A 61 9.83 13.89 -3.98
CA VAL A 61 10.83 14.94 -4.19
C VAL A 61 11.06 15.19 -5.68
N ALA A 62 11.14 14.14 -6.50
CA ALA A 62 11.27 14.30 -7.94
C ALA A 62 10.06 15.01 -8.57
N LEU A 63 8.84 14.76 -8.09
CA LEU A 63 7.63 15.46 -8.54
C LEU A 63 7.62 16.94 -8.10
N LEU A 64 8.00 17.24 -6.87
CA LEU A 64 8.08 18.62 -6.36
C LEU A 64 9.13 19.46 -7.11
N LEU A 65 10.22 18.83 -7.55
CA LEU A 65 11.27 19.49 -8.34
C LEU A 65 10.94 19.56 -9.84
N ASP A 66 9.88 18.90 -10.29
CA ASP A 66 9.48 18.90 -11.69
C ASP A 66 8.43 19.98 -11.97
N ALA A 67 8.88 21.07 -12.61
CA ALA A 67 8.01 22.17 -13.00
C ALA A 67 6.84 21.73 -13.92
N THR A 68 6.98 20.61 -14.63
CA THR A 68 5.91 20.09 -15.49
C THR A 68 4.83 19.33 -14.72
N ALA A 69 5.15 18.84 -13.50
CA ALA A 69 4.21 18.09 -12.68
C ALA A 69 3.19 19.00 -11.97
N GLN A 70 3.50 20.29 -11.79
CA GLN A 70 2.62 21.28 -11.14
C GLN A 70 2.15 20.85 -9.73
N ILE A 71 3.01 20.11 -9.00
CA ILE A 71 2.74 19.65 -7.64
C ILE A 71 3.32 20.62 -6.63
N SER A 72 2.50 21.08 -5.70
CA SER A 72 2.90 21.89 -4.56
C SER A 72 3.14 21.03 -3.31
N LEU A 73 3.77 21.61 -2.29
CA LEU A 73 3.93 20.95 -0.99
C LEU A 73 2.58 20.64 -0.31
N LEU A 74 1.56 21.44 -0.58
CA LEU A 74 0.23 21.23 0.00
C LEU A 74 -0.42 19.96 -0.57
N ASP A 75 -0.24 19.70 -1.86
CA ASP A 75 -0.81 18.54 -2.56
C ASP A 75 -0.26 17.20 -2.04
N VAL A 76 0.93 17.23 -1.41
CA VAL A 76 1.56 16.05 -0.79
C VAL A 76 0.87 15.62 0.51
N VAL A 77 0.13 16.53 1.16
CA VAL A 77 -0.48 16.29 2.48
C VAL A 77 -2.01 16.44 2.45
N VAL A 78 -2.55 17.27 1.56
CA VAL A 78 -3.98 17.51 1.44
C VAL A 78 -4.46 16.95 0.10
N PRO A 79 -5.30 15.90 0.09
CA PRO A 79 -5.72 15.28 -1.14
C PRO A 79 -6.69 16.17 -1.93
N PHE A 80 -6.75 15.93 -3.25
CA PHE A 80 -7.71 16.53 -4.19
C PHE A 80 -7.64 18.06 -4.34
N GLN A 81 -6.49 18.67 -4.10
CA GLN A 81 -6.29 20.11 -4.25
C GLN A 81 -5.91 20.54 -5.68
N THR A 82 -5.35 19.62 -6.48
CA THR A 82 -4.85 19.94 -7.83
C THR A 82 -5.98 20.14 -8.84
N SER A 83 -5.79 21.06 -9.79
CA SER A 83 -6.73 21.30 -10.91
C SER A 83 -6.62 20.28 -12.04
N TYR A 84 -5.44 19.66 -12.18
CA TYR A 84 -5.16 18.59 -13.12
C TYR A 84 -4.98 17.27 -12.37
N GLY A 85 -5.40 16.15 -12.96
CA GLY A 85 -5.18 14.82 -12.38
C GLY A 85 -5.73 14.63 -10.96
N GLN A 86 -6.70 15.47 -10.54
CA GLN A 86 -7.15 15.63 -9.16
C GLN A 86 -7.41 14.30 -8.44
N LEU A 87 -8.16 13.40 -9.09
CA LEU A 87 -8.49 12.10 -8.53
C LEU A 87 -7.25 11.21 -8.36
N ALA A 88 -6.41 11.11 -9.39
CA ALA A 88 -5.21 10.30 -9.36
C ALA A 88 -4.24 10.82 -8.28
N ILE A 89 -3.94 12.11 -8.29
CA ILE A 89 -3.01 12.74 -7.35
C ILE A 89 -3.55 12.63 -5.92
N GLY A 90 -4.82 12.96 -5.68
CA GLY A 90 -5.42 12.87 -4.34
C GLY A 90 -5.45 11.45 -3.78
N LEU A 91 -5.63 10.42 -4.61
CA LEU A 91 -5.48 9.02 -4.18
C LEU A 91 -4.03 8.66 -3.84
N GLY A 92 -3.07 9.26 -4.53
CA GLY A 92 -1.64 9.17 -4.21
C GLY A 92 -1.34 9.77 -2.83
N THR A 93 -1.88 10.96 -2.55
CA THR A 93 -1.78 11.63 -1.26
C THR A 93 -2.39 10.78 -0.13
N ILE A 94 -3.62 10.26 -0.32
CA ILE A 94 -4.25 9.37 0.66
C ILE A 94 -3.40 8.13 0.94
N SER A 95 -2.84 7.51 -0.10
CA SER A 95 -1.95 6.36 0.04
C SER A 95 -0.71 6.70 0.86
N LEU A 96 -0.07 7.84 0.56
CA LEU A 96 1.10 8.33 1.27
C LEU A 96 0.79 8.61 2.76
N ASP A 97 -0.31 9.28 3.06
CA ASP A 97 -0.73 9.57 4.43
C ASP A 97 -0.97 8.28 5.23
N LEU A 98 -1.68 7.30 4.64
CA LEU A 98 -1.93 6.01 5.27
C LEU A 98 -0.64 5.21 5.46
N LEU A 99 0.29 5.28 4.51
CA LEU A 99 1.61 4.68 4.64
C LEU A 99 2.36 5.28 5.84
N VAL A 100 2.37 6.61 5.98
CA VAL A 100 3.00 7.30 7.13
C VAL A 100 2.37 6.84 8.44
N ILE A 101 1.04 6.79 8.53
CA ILE A 101 0.32 6.30 9.72
C ILE A 101 0.76 4.86 10.07
N VAL A 102 0.79 3.96 9.08
CA VAL A 102 1.19 2.56 9.30
C VAL A 102 2.65 2.45 9.73
N LEU A 103 3.55 3.22 9.15
CA LEU A 103 4.98 3.22 9.51
C LEU A 103 5.20 3.74 10.93
N VAL A 104 4.60 4.89 11.28
CA VAL A 104 4.70 5.49 12.62
C VAL A 104 4.13 4.55 13.68
N THR A 105 2.94 4.00 13.46
CA THR A 105 2.31 3.07 14.41
C THR A 105 3.07 1.76 14.52
N THR A 106 3.73 1.30 13.45
CA THR A 106 4.60 0.11 13.50
C THR A 106 5.91 0.38 14.23
N TRP A 107 6.50 1.56 14.08
CA TRP A 107 7.66 2.00 14.86
C TRP A 107 7.32 2.10 16.37
N MET A 108 6.14 2.62 16.69
CA MET A 108 5.61 2.71 18.05
C MET A 108 5.01 1.40 18.59
N ARG A 109 5.13 0.28 17.88
CA ARG A 109 4.45 -0.98 18.27
C ARG A 109 4.73 -1.41 19.71
N ARG A 110 5.93 -1.13 20.25
CA ARG A 110 6.32 -1.50 21.63
C ARG A 110 5.54 -0.71 22.71
N SER A 111 5.01 0.46 22.39
CA SER A 111 4.20 1.28 23.31
C SER A 111 2.69 1.12 23.10
N MET A 112 2.26 0.25 22.19
CA MET A 112 0.85 0.05 21.83
C MET A 112 0.38 -1.34 22.22
N SER A 113 -0.90 -1.49 22.52
CA SER A 113 -1.50 -2.82 22.61
C SER A 113 -1.48 -3.50 21.23
N ASN A 114 -1.36 -4.83 21.21
CA ASN A 114 -1.40 -5.58 19.95
C ASN A 114 -2.67 -5.32 19.14
N GLY A 115 -3.82 -5.11 19.80
CA GLY A 115 -5.09 -4.80 19.13
C GLY A 115 -5.08 -3.43 18.45
N ALA A 116 -4.58 -2.39 19.13
CA ALA A 116 -4.47 -1.05 18.58
C ALA A 116 -3.50 -1.01 17.39
N TRP A 117 -2.31 -1.62 17.52
CA TRP A 117 -1.37 -1.72 16.42
C TRP A 117 -1.99 -2.45 15.21
N GLN A 118 -2.69 -3.57 15.43
CA GLN A 118 -3.35 -4.29 14.34
C GLN A 118 -4.44 -3.47 13.65
N LEU A 119 -5.18 -2.64 14.38
CA LEU A 119 -6.20 -1.75 13.81
C LEU A 119 -5.57 -0.78 12.81
N PHE A 120 -4.54 -0.04 13.22
CA PHE A 120 -3.84 0.91 12.35
C PHE A 120 -3.11 0.20 11.21
N HIS A 121 -2.45 -0.93 11.49
CA HIS A 121 -1.72 -1.67 10.46
C HIS A 121 -2.66 -2.21 9.36
N ARG A 122 -3.95 -2.46 9.64
CA ARG A 122 -4.94 -2.82 8.61
C ARG A 122 -5.29 -1.68 7.65
N LEU A 123 -4.99 -0.42 8.01
CA LEU A 123 -5.13 0.71 7.08
C LEU A 123 -4.22 0.57 5.86
N SER A 124 -3.17 -0.25 5.95
CA SER A 124 -2.34 -0.61 4.79
C SER A 124 -3.14 -1.19 3.62
N TYR A 125 -4.26 -1.88 3.88
CA TYR A 125 -5.12 -2.39 2.80
C TYR A 125 -5.85 -1.26 2.06
N VAL A 126 -6.33 -0.25 2.80
CA VAL A 126 -6.94 0.94 2.22
C VAL A 126 -5.89 1.77 1.47
N GLY A 127 -4.70 1.94 2.07
CA GLY A 127 -3.57 2.60 1.43
C GLY A 127 -3.16 1.92 0.13
N PHE A 128 -3.10 0.59 0.12
CA PHE A 128 -2.84 -0.17 -1.12
C PHE A 128 -3.91 0.06 -2.18
N VAL A 129 -5.21 0.03 -1.82
CA VAL A 129 -6.29 0.28 -2.79
C VAL A 129 -6.19 1.69 -3.37
N ALA A 130 -5.94 2.69 -2.54
CA ALA A 130 -5.70 4.06 -3.00
C ALA A 130 -4.49 4.12 -3.93
N MET A 131 -3.40 3.44 -3.58
CA MET A 131 -2.18 3.39 -4.41
C MET A 131 -2.41 2.71 -5.75
N PHE A 132 -3.13 1.60 -5.76
CA PHE A 132 -3.52 0.87 -6.96
C PHE A 132 -4.33 1.77 -7.90
N LEU A 133 -5.35 2.44 -7.38
CA LEU A 133 -6.16 3.36 -8.18
C LEU A 133 -5.36 4.56 -8.67
N HIS A 134 -4.48 5.13 -7.84
CA HIS A 134 -3.53 6.15 -8.27
C HIS A 134 -2.68 5.65 -9.45
N ALA A 135 -2.08 4.46 -9.37
CA ALA A 135 -1.25 3.90 -10.43
C ALA A 135 -2.04 3.63 -11.73
N VAL A 136 -3.27 3.12 -11.62
CA VAL A 136 -4.16 2.89 -12.77
C VAL A 136 -4.54 4.20 -13.45
N LEU A 137 -4.94 5.21 -12.66
CA LEU A 137 -5.42 6.50 -13.18
C LEU A 137 -4.29 7.40 -13.70
N SER A 138 -3.08 7.26 -13.17
CA SER A 138 -1.90 8.02 -13.61
C SER A 138 -1.33 7.51 -14.95
N GLY A 139 -1.69 6.28 -15.34
CA GLY A 139 -1.45 5.72 -16.67
C GLY A 139 -0.07 5.10 -16.91
N THR A 140 -0.04 4.14 -17.84
CA THR A 140 1.11 3.51 -18.54
C THR A 140 2.10 2.61 -17.78
N ASP A 141 2.25 2.69 -16.46
CA ASP A 141 3.28 1.90 -15.77
C ASP A 141 2.86 0.44 -15.46
N LEU A 142 1.58 0.12 -15.58
CA LEU A 142 1.03 -1.25 -15.48
C LEU A 142 1.24 -2.09 -16.76
N ALA A 143 1.81 -1.53 -17.83
CA ALA A 143 2.12 -2.28 -19.04
C ALA A 143 3.27 -3.29 -18.83
N SER A 144 4.09 -3.11 -17.79
CA SER A 144 5.09 -4.10 -17.39
C SER A 144 4.41 -5.38 -16.90
N PRO A 145 4.67 -6.55 -17.52
CA PRO A 145 4.05 -7.81 -17.11
C PRO A 145 4.32 -8.14 -15.63
N ALA A 146 5.53 -7.87 -15.14
CA ALA A 146 5.91 -8.14 -13.76
C ALA A 146 5.07 -7.31 -12.77
N ILE A 147 4.93 -6.01 -13.03
CA ILE A 147 4.15 -5.11 -12.16
C ILE A 147 2.66 -5.45 -12.24
N SER A 148 2.14 -5.75 -13.42
CA SER A 148 0.75 -6.14 -13.62
C SER A 148 0.41 -7.43 -12.84
N VAL A 149 1.27 -8.45 -12.93
CA VAL A 149 1.09 -9.71 -12.17
C VAL A 149 1.08 -9.44 -10.67
N MET A 150 2.06 -8.67 -10.15
CA MET A 150 2.11 -8.33 -8.72
C MET A 150 0.86 -7.55 -8.27
N THR A 151 0.41 -6.62 -9.11
CA THR A 151 -0.77 -5.78 -8.86
C THR A 151 -2.03 -6.64 -8.70
N TRP A 152 -2.34 -7.43 -9.72
CA TRP A 152 -3.55 -8.24 -9.75
C TRP A 152 -3.50 -9.36 -8.72
N ALA A 153 -2.34 -9.97 -8.50
CA ALA A 153 -2.17 -10.96 -7.42
C ALA A 153 -2.47 -10.34 -6.05
N THR A 154 -1.97 -9.14 -5.78
CA THR A 154 -2.22 -8.43 -4.52
C THR A 154 -3.69 -8.04 -4.36
N ALA A 155 -4.30 -7.49 -5.41
CA ALA A 155 -5.71 -7.13 -5.41
C ALA A 155 -6.62 -8.35 -5.16
N LEU A 156 -6.37 -9.47 -5.85
CA LEU A 156 -7.10 -10.71 -5.66
C LEU A 156 -6.91 -11.30 -4.26
N ALA A 157 -5.68 -11.23 -3.72
CA ALA A 157 -5.40 -11.72 -2.38
C ALA A 157 -6.17 -10.91 -1.32
N ILE A 158 -6.21 -9.57 -1.41
CA ILE A 158 -7.01 -8.71 -0.53
C ILE A 158 -8.49 -9.02 -0.67
N ALA A 159 -9.00 -9.16 -1.90
CA ALA A 159 -10.40 -9.47 -2.16
C ALA A 159 -10.80 -10.81 -1.54
N TYR A 160 -10.00 -11.86 -1.76
CA TYR A 160 -10.20 -13.18 -1.18
C TYR A 160 -10.23 -13.13 0.36
N TYR A 161 -9.23 -12.48 0.98
CA TYR A 161 -9.18 -12.33 2.43
C TYR A 161 -10.40 -11.58 2.99
N SER A 162 -10.85 -10.54 2.30
CA SER A 162 -12.02 -9.75 2.69
C SER A 162 -13.30 -10.60 2.65
N LEU A 163 -13.45 -11.43 1.61
CA LEU A 163 -14.58 -12.37 1.48
C LEU A 163 -14.56 -13.46 2.57
N GLU A 164 -13.41 -14.07 2.84
CA GLU A 164 -13.26 -15.04 3.94
C GLU A 164 -13.69 -14.44 5.29
N ARG A 165 -13.32 -13.18 5.54
CA ARG A 165 -13.63 -12.49 6.80
C ARG A 165 -15.11 -12.16 6.90
N ALA A 166 -15.72 -11.68 5.82
CA ALA A 166 -17.16 -11.41 5.76
C ALA A 166 -17.99 -12.70 5.98
N GLY A 167 -17.60 -13.80 5.33
CA GLY A 167 -18.27 -15.10 5.48
C GLY A 167 -18.23 -15.64 6.92
N LYS A 168 -17.07 -15.55 7.59
CA LYS A 168 -16.93 -15.94 9.00
C LYS A 168 -17.78 -15.07 9.93
N GLY A 169 -17.86 -13.76 9.66
CA GLY A 169 -18.71 -12.83 10.42
C GLY A 169 -20.19 -13.19 10.32
N LEU A 170 -20.68 -13.48 9.11
CA LEU A 170 -22.07 -13.89 8.89
C LEU A 170 -22.41 -15.25 9.53
N GLY A 171 -21.47 -16.20 9.50
CA GLY A 171 -21.64 -17.50 10.18
C GLY A 171 -21.76 -17.37 11.70
N MET A 172 -20.99 -16.46 12.32
CA MET A 172 -21.07 -16.19 13.76
C MET A 172 -22.38 -15.50 14.17
N VAL A 173 -22.93 -14.63 13.33
CA VAL A 173 -24.24 -13.99 13.58
C VAL A 173 -25.36 -15.03 13.52
N LYS A 174 -25.35 -15.90 12.50
CA LYS A 174 -26.32 -17.00 12.37
C LYS A 174 -26.26 -18.02 13.51
N ALA A 175 -25.09 -18.29 14.08
CA ALA A 175 -24.93 -19.22 15.20
C ALA A 175 -25.36 -18.65 16.56
N ARG A 176 -25.62 -17.33 16.64
CA ARG A 176 -26.06 -16.63 17.87
C ARG A 176 -27.55 -16.25 17.85
N ALA A 177 -28.23 -16.46 16.72
CA ALA A 177 -29.67 -16.26 16.53
C ALA A 177 -30.39 -17.60 16.70
#